data_AF-A0A1Y2V978-F1
#
_entry.id   AF-A0A1Y2V978-F1
#
_cell.length_a   1.000
_cell.length_b   1.000
_cell.length_c   1.000
_cell.angle_alpha   90.00
_cell.angle_beta   90.00
_cell.angle_gamma   90.00
#
_symmetry.space_group_name_H-M   'P 1'
#
loop_
_entity.id
_entity.type
_entity.pdbx_description
1 polymer ?
#
loop_
_entity_poly.entity_id
_entity_poly.type
_entity_poly.pdbx_seq_one_letter_code
_entity_poly.pdbx_strand_id
1 'polypeptide(L)'
;MMSSQKDTGIPLNHAPDGIGYKLLELPPELLALLESENPPVLTIESSTNSAILKSGTQSWGLRQKNTSNALILLKSSEGTIPESSQIPETNLKAIATVHDTIELVSEPTEKTAPVARGKWHERFSRGR
;
A
#
# COMPACT_ATOMS: atom_id res chain seq x y z
N MET A 1 35.13 -23.74 30.61
CA MET A 1 35.31 -22.52 29.79
C MET A 1 34.04 -22.29 29.00
N MET A 2 33.39 -21.13 29.14
CA MET A 2 32.15 -20.83 28.41
C MET A 2 32.48 -20.31 27.01
N SER A 3 31.87 -20.94 26.00
CA SER A 3 31.95 -20.55 24.59
C SER A 3 31.24 -19.22 24.38
N SER A 4 31.97 -18.14 24.11
CA SER A 4 31.40 -16.87 23.65
C SER A 4 31.30 -16.90 22.12
N GLN A 5 30.30 -17.59 21.59
CA GLN A 5 29.88 -17.33 20.21
C GLN A 5 29.30 -15.92 20.18
N LYS A 6 30.05 -14.97 19.63
CA LYS A 6 29.52 -13.66 19.26
C LYS A 6 28.42 -13.91 18.23
N ASP A 7 27.18 -13.65 18.61
CA ASP A 7 26.04 -13.73 17.72
C ASP A 7 26.22 -12.67 16.63
N THR A 8 26.56 -13.09 15.41
CA THR A 8 26.83 -12.20 14.27
C THR A 8 25.56 -11.79 13.53
N GLY A 9 24.38 -12.17 14.04
CA GLY A 9 23.09 -11.86 13.45
C GLY A 9 22.66 -10.41 13.68
N ILE A 10 21.84 -9.88 12.76
CA ILE A 10 21.13 -8.62 12.99
C ILE A 10 19.90 -8.94 13.86
N PRO A 11 19.77 -8.38 15.07
CA PRO A 11 18.63 -8.66 15.94
C PRO A 11 17.33 -8.14 15.30
N LEU A 12 16.32 -8.99 15.29
CA LEU A 12 14.96 -8.67 14.81
C LEU A 12 14.00 -8.63 16.00
N ASN A 13 13.41 -7.45 16.24
CA ASN A 13 12.46 -7.22 17.31
C ASN A 13 11.06 -7.02 16.74
N HIS A 14 10.06 -7.70 17.30
CA HIS A 14 8.66 -7.46 16.95
C HIS A 14 8.13 -6.26 17.76
N ALA A 15 7.94 -5.11 17.10
CA ALA A 15 7.54 -3.87 17.73
C ALA A 15 6.58 -3.07 16.82
N PRO A 16 5.30 -3.50 16.72
CA PRO A 16 4.30 -2.76 15.96
C PRO A 16 4.04 -1.38 16.57
N ASP A 17 3.99 -0.34 15.75
CA ASP A 17 3.80 1.05 16.22
C ASP A 17 2.33 1.52 16.17
N GLY A 18 1.43 0.71 15.62
CA GLY A 18 -0.01 1.00 15.57
C GLY A 18 -0.43 2.01 14.50
N ILE A 19 0.48 2.44 13.61
CA ILE A 19 0.20 3.47 12.58
C ILE A 19 -0.78 2.98 11.51
N GLY A 20 -0.92 1.66 11.32
CA GLY A 20 -1.88 1.08 10.36
C GLY A 20 -1.40 1.14 8.91
N TYR A 21 -0.14 0.79 8.67
CA TYR A 21 0.46 0.78 7.34
C TYR A 21 -0.34 -0.05 6.32
N LYS A 22 -0.43 0.47 5.09
CA LYS A 22 -0.95 -0.23 3.92
C LYS A 22 0.02 -0.13 2.76
N LEU A 23 0.07 -1.18 1.94
CA LEU A 23 0.90 -1.24 0.75
C LEU A 23 0.08 -0.88 -0.47
N LEU A 24 0.58 0.06 -1.27
CA LEU A 24 -0.03 0.49 -2.52
C LEU A 24 0.87 0.06 -3.68
N GLU A 25 0.29 -0.69 -4.63
CA GLU A 25 0.96 -1.09 -5.86
C GLU A 25 0.92 0.07 -6.86
N LEU A 26 2.10 0.59 -7.22
CA LEU A 26 2.25 1.74 -8.11
C LEU A 26 2.47 1.27 -9.55
N PRO A 27 1.63 1.71 -10.51
CA PRO A 27 1.91 1.53 -11.92
C PRO A 27 3.24 2.20 -12.32
N PRO A 28 3.99 1.65 -13.29
CA PRO A 28 5.28 2.20 -13.70
C PRO A 28 5.23 3.67 -14.10
N GLU A 29 4.16 4.09 -14.77
CA GLU A 29 3.96 5.50 -15.15
C GLU A 29 3.80 6.42 -13.94
N LEU A 30 3.11 5.96 -12.89
CA LEU A 30 2.91 6.74 -11.68
C LEU A 30 4.19 6.79 -10.84
N LEU A 31 4.94 5.69 -10.78
CA LEU A 31 6.25 5.65 -10.14
C LEU A 31 7.21 6.65 -10.80
N ALA A 32 7.32 6.64 -12.12
CA ALA A 32 8.17 7.57 -12.85
C ALA A 32 7.78 9.04 -12.63
N LEU A 33 6.47 9.33 -12.48
CA LEU A 33 5.99 10.66 -12.12
C LEU A 33 6.38 11.07 -10.70
N LEU A 34 6.29 10.14 -9.73
CA LEU A 34 6.67 10.39 -8.34
C LEU A 34 8.18 10.56 -8.15
N GLU A 35 8.99 9.93 -8.99
CA GLU A 35 10.46 10.05 -8.99
C GLU A 35 10.97 11.24 -9.83
N SER A 36 10.07 11.96 -10.54
CA SER A 36 10.45 13.11 -11.36
C SER A 36 10.85 14.34 -10.52
N GLU A 37 11.53 15.31 -11.14
CA GLU A 37 11.96 16.55 -10.46
C GLU A 37 10.80 17.37 -9.88
N ASN A 38 9.59 17.23 -10.45
CA ASN A 38 8.39 17.93 -10.01
C ASN A 38 7.27 16.90 -9.75
N PRO A 39 7.32 16.17 -8.63
CA PRO A 39 6.35 15.12 -8.36
C PRO A 39 4.94 15.71 -8.19
N PRO A 40 3.91 15.12 -8.80
CA PRO A 40 2.56 15.60 -8.67
C PRO A 40 2.00 15.31 -7.26
N VAL A 41 1.07 16.16 -6.80
CA VAL A 41 0.33 15.91 -5.57
C VAL A 41 -0.72 14.83 -5.83
N LEU A 42 -0.67 13.74 -5.06
CA LEU A 42 -1.67 12.69 -5.09
C LEU A 42 -2.77 12.98 -4.08
N THR A 43 -4.03 12.92 -4.51
CA THR A 43 -5.19 13.07 -3.63
C THR A 43 -6.03 11.80 -3.62
N ILE A 44 -6.53 11.43 -2.44
CA ILE A 44 -7.47 10.32 -2.28
C ILE A 44 -8.86 10.92 -2.06
N GLU A 45 -9.78 10.58 -2.94
CA GLU A 45 -11.17 11.00 -2.86
C GLU A 45 -12.08 9.79 -2.64
N SER A 46 -13.13 9.98 -1.86
CA SER A 46 -14.18 8.97 -1.71
C SER A 46 -15.16 9.07 -2.88
N SER A 47 -15.49 7.94 -3.49
CA SER A 47 -16.57 7.82 -4.46
C SER A 47 -17.74 7.03 -3.85
N THR A 48 -18.83 6.90 -4.60
CA THR A 48 -20.05 6.19 -4.16
C THR A 48 -19.82 4.78 -3.64
N ASN A 49 -18.78 4.06 -4.12
CA ASN A 49 -18.57 2.65 -3.76
C ASN A 49 -17.10 2.26 -3.54
N SER A 50 -16.16 3.20 -3.65
CA SER A 50 -14.71 2.96 -3.54
C SER A 50 -13.94 4.26 -3.33
N ALA A 51 -12.69 4.17 -2.91
CA ALA A 51 -11.75 5.29 -2.96
C ALA A 51 -11.12 5.40 -4.35
N ILE A 52 -10.78 6.62 -4.77
CA ILE A 52 -10.09 6.92 -6.04
C ILE A 52 -8.84 7.75 -5.71
N LEU A 53 -7.71 7.34 -6.29
CA LEU A 53 -6.48 8.11 -6.30
C LEU A 53 -6.49 9.02 -7.54
N LYS A 54 -6.24 10.31 -7.35
CA LYS A 54 -6.11 11.27 -8.46
C LYS A 54 -4.72 11.86 -8.51
N SER A 55 -4.24 12.05 -9.73
CA SER A 55 -3.02 12.78 -10.05
C SER A 55 -3.30 13.65 -11.29
N GLY A 56 -3.57 14.94 -11.09
CA GLY A 56 -3.93 15.86 -12.16
C GLY A 56 -5.14 15.37 -12.97
N THR A 57 -4.91 14.95 -14.22
CA THR A 57 -5.94 14.47 -15.16
C THR A 57 -6.21 12.97 -15.08
N GLN A 58 -5.36 12.21 -14.37
CA GLN A 58 -5.45 10.76 -14.25
C GLN A 58 -6.18 10.36 -12.96
N SER A 59 -6.91 9.24 -13.02
CA SER A 59 -7.69 8.70 -11.92
C SER A 59 -7.54 7.18 -11.86
N TRP A 60 -7.32 6.64 -10.67
CA TRP A 60 -7.23 5.20 -10.44
C TRP A 60 -8.15 4.80 -9.29
N GLY A 61 -9.01 3.82 -9.51
CA GLY A 61 -9.79 3.19 -8.45
C GLY A 61 -8.90 2.31 -7.58
N LEU A 62 -9.04 2.44 -6.25
CA LEU A 62 -8.31 1.60 -5.30
C LEU A 62 -9.03 0.24 -5.15
N ARG A 63 -8.30 -0.85 -5.33
CA ARG A 63 -8.80 -2.22 -5.17
C ARG A 63 -7.97 -2.95 -4.11
N GLN A 64 -8.62 -3.35 -3.03
CA GLN A 64 -7.97 -4.18 -2.02
C GLN A 64 -7.84 -5.62 -2.53
N LYS A 65 -6.65 -6.19 -2.41
CA LYS A 65 -6.32 -7.55 -2.79
C LYS A 65 -5.70 -8.24 -1.58
N ASN A 66 -6.40 -9.25 -1.06
CA ASN A 66 -5.88 -10.03 0.06
C ASN A 66 -4.78 -10.98 -0.42
N THR A 67 -3.80 -11.22 0.43
CA THR A 67 -2.68 -12.13 0.19
C THR A 67 -2.74 -13.28 1.20
N SER A 68 -2.57 -14.53 0.73
CA SER A 68 -2.45 -15.68 1.65
C SER A 68 -1.14 -15.70 2.43
N ASN A 69 -0.17 -14.88 2.02
CA ASN A 69 1.11 -14.69 2.71
C ASN A 69 1.03 -13.48 3.66
N ALA A 70 1.78 -13.54 4.74
CA ALA A 70 2.00 -12.40 5.64
C ALA A 70 3.18 -11.57 5.12
N LEU A 71 2.96 -10.27 4.92
CA LEU A 71 4.00 -9.31 4.55
C LEU A 71 4.45 -8.56 5.80
N ILE A 72 5.70 -8.73 6.21
CA ILE A 72 6.24 -8.10 7.42
C ILE A 72 7.00 -6.84 7.01
N LEU A 73 6.56 -5.67 7.50
CA LEU A 73 7.27 -4.42 7.30
C LEU A 73 8.36 -4.27 8.35
N LEU A 74 9.59 -4.09 7.90
CA LEU A 74 10.76 -3.91 8.75
C LEU A 74 11.25 -2.46 8.67
N LYS A 75 11.60 -1.91 9.82
CA LYS A 75 12.27 -0.62 9.93
C LYS A 75 13.62 -0.80 10.58
N SER A 76 14.66 -0.24 9.97
CA SER A 76 15.96 -0.13 10.64
C SER A 76 15.81 0.79 11.84
N SER A 77 16.33 0.37 12.98
CA SER A 77 16.41 1.17 14.17
C SER A 77 17.88 1.24 14.55
N GLU A 78 18.41 2.47 14.57
CA GLU A 78 19.76 2.70 15.06
C GLU A 78 19.73 2.48 16.58
N GLY A 79 20.48 1.47 17.05
CA GLY A 79 20.66 1.26 18.47
C GLY A 79 21.38 2.45 19.10
N THR A 80 20.95 2.87 20.29
CA THR A 80 21.71 3.86 21.07
C THR A 80 23.11 3.33 21.27
N ILE A 81 24.10 4.06 20.76
CA ILE A 81 25.52 3.72 20.88
C ILE A 81 25.86 3.66 22.37
N PRO A 82 26.22 2.50 22.96
CA PRO A 82 26.88 2.54 24.25
C PRO A 82 28.24 3.22 24.03
N GLU A 83 28.57 4.23 24.84
CA GLU A 83 29.77 5.09 24.70
C GLU A 83 31.11 4.32 24.55
N SER A 84 31.12 3.00 24.79
CA SER A 84 32.27 2.10 24.65
C SER A 84 32.47 1.45 23.27
N SER A 85 31.52 1.56 22.33
CA SER A 85 31.54 0.78 21.08
C SER A 85 31.42 1.68 19.84
N GLN A 86 32.49 1.78 19.05
CA GLN A 86 32.57 2.61 17.83
C GLN A 86 31.76 2.09 16.61
N ILE A 87 30.93 1.07 16.78
CA ILE A 87 30.16 0.45 15.69
C ILE A 87 28.67 0.53 16.05
N PRO A 88 27.81 1.16 15.23
CA PRO A 88 26.37 1.17 15.45
C PRO A 88 25.82 -0.25 15.42
N GLU A 89 25.20 -0.69 16.51
CA GLU A 89 24.46 -1.95 16.52
C GLU A 89 23.17 -1.76 15.71
N THR A 90 23.22 -2.19 14.45
CA THR A 90 22.07 -2.16 13.54
C THR A 90 21.05 -3.17 14.06
N ASN A 91 19.82 -2.72 14.32
CA ASN A 91 18.71 -3.60 14.68
C ASN A 91 17.51 -3.38 13.76
N LEU A 92 16.71 -4.44 13.57
CA LEU A 92 15.50 -4.40 12.76
C LEU A 92 14.28 -4.49 13.66
N LYS A 93 13.27 -3.67 13.38
CA LYS A 93 11.97 -3.72 14.03
C LYS A 93 10.91 -4.14 13.03
N ALA A 94 10.17 -5.21 13.33
CA ALA A 94 8.95 -5.54 12.61
C ALA A 94 7.82 -4.60 13.09
N ILE A 95 7.51 -3.60 12.26
CA ILE A 95 6.59 -2.50 12.57
C ILE A 95 5.15 -2.80 12.17
N ALA A 96 4.94 -3.73 11.23
CA ALA A 96 3.62 -4.17 10.83
C ALA A 96 3.65 -5.56 10.20
N THR A 97 2.53 -6.26 10.28
CA THR A 97 2.23 -7.44 9.46
C THR A 97 0.98 -7.13 8.65
N VAL A 98 1.11 -7.23 7.33
CA VAL A 98 0.08 -6.86 6.35
C VAL A 98 -0.39 -8.11 5.62
N HIS A 99 -1.69 -8.22 5.39
CA HIS A 99 -2.33 -9.35 4.70
C HIS A 99 -3.10 -8.91 3.45
N ASP A 100 -3.00 -7.64 3.08
CA ASP A 100 -3.66 -7.04 1.94
C ASP A 100 -2.77 -6.00 1.26
N THR A 101 -2.86 -5.91 -0.06
CA THR A 101 -2.29 -4.83 -0.85
C THR A 101 -3.42 -4.04 -1.50
N ILE A 102 -3.13 -2.80 -1.88
CA ILE A 102 -4.04 -1.96 -2.65
C ILE A 102 -3.48 -1.89 -4.07
N GLU A 103 -4.24 -2.37 -5.04
CA GLU A 103 -3.97 -2.23 -6.46
C GLU A 103 -4.65 -0.98 -7.02
N LEU A 104 -3.98 -0.30 -7.96
CA LEU A 104 -4.50 0.86 -8.66
C LEU A 104 -5.03 0.45 -10.04
N VAL A 105 -6.32 0.63 -10.27
CA VAL A 105 -6.97 0.33 -11.55
C VAL A 105 -7.33 1.63 -12.25
N SER A 106 -6.79 1.87 -13.44
CA SER A 106 -7.08 3.09 -14.21
C SER A 106 -8.58 3.22 -14.48
N GLU A 107 -9.16 4.36 -14.08
CA GLU A 107 -10.54 4.71 -14.39
C GLU A 107 -10.53 5.84 -15.43
N PRO A 108 -11.27 5.70 -16.54
CA PRO A 108 -11.42 6.80 -17.48
C PRO A 108 -12.11 7.97 -16.77
N THR A 109 -11.49 9.15 -16.83
CA THR A 109 -11.94 10.39 -16.18
C THR A 109 -13.32 10.86 -16.69
N GLU A 110 -13.77 10.32 -17.83
CA GLU A 110 -15.11 10.49 -18.36
C GLU A 110 -16.04 9.35 -17.91
N LYS A 111 -16.73 9.57 -16.79
CA LYS A 111 -17.98 8.86 -16.53
C LYS A 111 -19.01 9.34 -17.56
N THR A 112 -18.97 8.82 -18.78
CA THR A 112 -20.18 8.73 -19.58
C THR A 112 -21.15 7.91 -18.75
N ALA A 113 -22.16 8.57 -18.19
CA ALA A 113 -23.22 7.91 -17.43
C ALA A 113 -23.67 6.70 -18.25
N PRO A 114 -23.79 5.50 -17.65
CA PRO A 114 -24.34 4.37 -18.37
C PRO A 114 -25.70 4.84 -18.88
N VAL A 115 -25.85 4.96 -20.20
CA VAL A 115 -27.14 5.19 -20.82
C VAL A 115 -28.01 4.08 -20.27
N ALA A 116 -28.94 4.45 -19.39
CA ALA A 116 -29.86 3.51 -18.79
C ALA A 116 -30.53 2.80 -19.96
N ARG A 117 -30.11 1.57 -20.26
CA ARG A 117 -30.77 0.71 -21.22
C ARG A 117 -32.06 0.27 -20.55
N GLY A 118 -33.01 1.20 -20.49
CA GLY A 118 -34.41 0.93 -20.27
C GLY A 118 -34.83 -0.06 -21.34
N LYS A 119 -34.84 -1.33 -20.96
CA LYS A 119 -35.34 -2.46 -21.77
C LYS A 119 -35.38 -3.79 -20.99
N TRP A 120 -35.12 -3.79 -19.68
CA TRP A 120 -35.38 -4.98 -18.86
C TRP A 120 -36.88 -5.12 -18.58
N HIS A 121 -37.55 -4.05 -18.14
CA HIS A 121 -38.98 -4.08 -17.81
C HIS A 121 -39.92 -4.33 -19.03
N GLU A 122 -39.50 -4.08 -20.27
CA GLU A 122 -40.31 -4.38 -21.46
C GLU A 122 -40.28 -5.85 -21.89
N ARG A 123 -39.17 -6.58 -21.62
CA ARG A 123 -39.02 -7.96 -22.10
C ARG A 123 -39.73 -9.02 -21.26
N PHE A 124 -40.15 -8.68 -20.03
CA PHE A 124 -40.77 -9.63 -19.09
C PHE A 124 -42.19 -9.27 -18.66
N SER A 125 -42.75 -8.14 -19.12
CA SER A 125 -44.11 -7.72 -18.75
C SER A 125 -45.21 -8.23 -19.69
N ARG A 126 -44.86 -8.90 -20.80
CA ARG A 126 -45.83 -9.55 -21.70
C ARG A 126 -46.02 -11.01 -21.31
N GLY A 127 -46.82 -11.22 -20.27
CA GLY A 127 -47.21 -12.57 -19.88
C GLY A 127 -47.99 -12.61 -18.57
N ARG A 128 -49.19 -12.01 -18.57
CA ARG A 128 -50.42 -12.52 -17.94
C ARG A 128 -51.59 -11.60 -18.29
#